data_AF-A0A835YN53-F1
#
_entry.id   AF-A0A835YN53-F1
#
_cell.length_a   1.000
_cell.length_b   1.000
_cell.length_c   1.000
_cell.angle_alpha   90.00
_cell.angle_beta   90.00
_cell.angle_gamma   90.00
#
_symmetry.space_group_name_H-M   'P 1'
#
loop_
_entity.id
_entity.type
_entity.pdbx_description
1 polymer ?
#
loop_
_entity_poly.entity_id
_entity_poly.type
_entity_poly.pdbx_seq_one_letter_code
_entity_poly.pdbx_strand_id
1 'polypeptide(L)'
;VTVLSWIATLWGGTLKIKTPILFAIGFLFLFTVGGLTGVMLANSGVDVALHDTYYVVAHFHYVLSIGAAFAMFGGFYHWIEKISGQAINEVYGQIHFWLDLKYG
;
A
#
# COMPACT_ATOMS: atom_id res chain seq x y z
N VAL A 1 2.55 -1.16 15.83
CA VAL A 1 1.29 -1.53 16.52
C VAL A 1 0.11 -1.47 15.57
N THR A 2 -0.16 -0.34 14.90
CA THR A 2 -1.30 -0.16 13.99
C THR A 2 -1.39 -1.19 12.86
N VAL A 3 -0.27 -1.49 12.18
CA VAL A 3 -0.23 -2.49 11.09
C VAL A 3 -0.64 -3.88 11.59
N LEU A 4 -0.21 -4.27 12.78
CA LEU A 4 -0.59 -5.56 13.39
C LEU A 4 -2.06 -5.57 13.78
N SER A 5 -2.61 -4.45 14.26
CA SER A 5 -4.04 -4.32 14.53
C SER A 5 -4.88 -4.49 13.26
N TRP A 6 -4.45 -3.93 12.12
CA TRP A 6 -5.14 -4.12 10.84
C TRP A 6 -5.09 -5.56 10.34
N ILE A 7 -3.93 -6.23 10.46
CA ILE A 7 -3.82 -7.66 10.14
C ILE A 7 -4.73 -8.49 11.04
N ALA A 8 -4.79 -8.19 12.34
CA ALA A 8 -5.67 -8.87 13.27
C ALA A 8 -7.16 -8.71 12.92
N THR A 9 -7.58 -7.53 12.42
CA THR A 9 -8.96 -7.31 11.94
C THR A 9 -9.29 -8.16 10.71
N LEU A 10 -8.32 -8.40 9.82
CA LEU A 10 -8.49 -9.25 8.65
C LEU A 10 -8.47 -10.74 9.03
N TRP A 11 -7.78 -11.09 10.12
CA TRP A 11 -7.61 -12.46 10.59
C TRP A 11 -8.94 -13.05 11.09
N GLY A 12 -9.32 -14.22 10.57
CA GLY A 12 -10.57 -14.90 10.93
C GLY A 12 -11.84 -14.26 10.35
N GLY A 13 -11.72 -13.21 9.54
CA GLY A 13 -12.83 -12.58 8.82
C GLY A 13 -13.16 -13.28 7.50
N THR A 14 -14.42 -13.18 7.05
CA THR A 14 -14.81 -13.60 5.69
C THR A 14 -14.57 -12.44 4.72
N LEU A 15 -13.41 -12.43 4.07
CA LEU A 15 -13.01 -11.37 3.16
C LEU A 15 -13.65 -11.56 1.78
N LYS A 16 -14.42 -10.55 1.34
CA LYS A 16 -14.83 -10.42 -0.07
C LYS A 16 -13.70 -9.72 -0.80
N ILE A 17 -12.98 -10.45 -1.66
CA ILE A 17 -11.86 -9.93 -2.45
C ILE A 17 -12.42 -9.06 -3.58
N LYS A 18 -12.75 -7.83 -3.22
CA LYS A 18 -13.08 -6.74 -4.15
C LYS A 18 -11.91 -5.77 -4.26
N THR A 19 -11.96 -4.91 -5.27
CA THR A 19 -10.91 -3.95 -5.61
C THR A 19 -10.44 -3.11 -4.41
N PRO A 20 -11.31 -2.54 -3.55
CA PRO A 20 -10.85 -1.78 -2.38
C PRO A 20 -10.02 -2.60 -1.38
N ILE A 21 -10.39 -3.87 -1.16
CA ILE A 21 -9.67 -4.76 -0.24
C ILE A 21 -8.32 -5.16 -0.83
N LEU A 22 -8.21 -5.33 -2.15
CA LEU A 22 -6.94 -5.57 -2.82
C LEU A 22 -5.96 -4.41 -2.59
N PHE A 23 -6.42 -3.17 -2.83
CA PHE A 23 -5.60 -1.97 -2.57
C PHE A 23 -5.23 -1.83 -1.08
N ALA A 24 -6.14 -2.15 -0.15
CA ALA A 24 -5.83 -2.11 1.28
C ALA A 24 -4.77 -3.14 1.69
N ILE A 25 -4.85 -4.37 1.18
CA ILE A 25 -3.85 -5.41 1.44
C ILE A 25 -2.51 -5.05 0.77
N GLY A 26 -2.54 -4.54 -0.46
CA GLY A 26 -1.35 -4.06 -1.17
C GLY A 26 -0.65 -2.92 -0.41
N PHE A 27 -1.43 -1.98 0.12
CA PHE A 27 -0.93 -0.93 1.01
C PHE A 27 -0.23 -1.52 2.24
N LEU A 28 -0.86 -2.45 2.96
CA LEU A 28 -0.26 -3.07 4.15
C LEU A 28 1.07 -3.76 3.81
N PHE A 29 1.13 -4.46 2.67
CA PHE A 29 2.34 -5.13 2.22
C PHE A 29 3.47 -4.13 1.91
N LEU A 30 3.23 -3.16 1.02
CA LEU A 30 4.24 -2.19 0.58
C LEU A 30 4.69 -1.29 1.73
N PHE A 31 3.77 -0.86 2.59
CA PHE A 31 4.07 -0.06 3.77
C PHE A 31 4.92 -0.84 4.78
N THR A 32 4.69 -2.15 4.93
CA THR A 32 5.53 -2.99 5.80
C THR A 32 6.95 -3.12 5.24
N VAL A 33 7.10 -3.40 3.94
CA VAL A 33 8.42 -3.50 3.29
C VAL A 33 9.18 -2.17 3.36
N GLY A 34 8.51 -1.06 3.01
CA GLY A 34 9.09 0.28 3.14
C GLY A 34 9.41 0.64 4.59
N GLY A 35 8.56 0.23 5.54
CA GLY A 35 8.82 0.39 6.97
C GLY A 35 10.09 -0.32 7.42
N LEU A 36 10.33 -1.56 6.96
CA LEU A 36 11.54 -2.31 7.28
C LEU A 36 12.81 -1.63 6.76
N THR A 37 12.80 -1.08 5.53
CA THR A 37 13.95 -0.34 5.00
C THR A 37 14.20 0.95 5.79
N GLY A 38 13.15 1.57 6.34
CA GLY A 38 13.25 2.74 7.22
C GLY A 38 13.88 2.42 8.57
N VAL A 39 13.60 1.24 9.14
CA VAL A 39 14.28 0.78 10.37
C VAL A 39 15.78 0.61 10.13
N MET A 40 16.20 0.17 8.94
CA MET A 40 17.62 0.09 8.59
C MET A 40 18.27 1.49 8.49
N LEU A 41 17.59 2.46 7.86
CA LEU A 41 18.07 3.85 7.77
C LEU A 41 18.09 4.56 9.12
N ALA A 42 17.26 4.15 10.08
CA ALA A 42 17.29 4.69 11.43
C ALA A 42 18.57 4.32 12.21
N ASN A 43 19.39 3.39 11.71
CA ASN A 43 20.68 3.07 12.29
C ASN A 43 21.78 3.99 11.74
N SER A 44 22.33 4.85 12.61
CA SER A 44 23.36 5.82 12.23
C SER A 44 24.64 5.20 11.65
N GLY A 45 25.01 3.97 12.05
CA GLY A 45 26.18 3.29 11.50
C GLY A 45 25.97 2.79 10.07
N VAL A 46 24.75 2.37 9.74
CA VAL A 46 24.38 1.91 8.38
C VAL A 46 24.07 3.11 7.48
N ASP A 47 23.45 4.16 8.04
CA ASP A 47 23.11 5.39 7.32
C ASP A 47 24.34 6.05 6.71
N VAL A 48 25.51 6.05 7.38
CA VAL A 48 26.77 6.56 6.79
C VAL A 48 27.10 5.94 5.44
N ALA A 49 26.75 4.66 5.22
CA ALA A 49 27.00 3.96 3.95
C ALA A 49 25.86 4.10 2.94
N LEU A 50 24.63 4.38 3.39
CA LEU A 50 23.43 4.41 2.54
C LEU A 50 22.91 5.83 2.28
N HIS A 51 23.40 6.83 2.99
CA HIS A 51 23.03 8.23 2.83
C HIS A 51 23.29 8.71 1.40
N ASP A 52 22.38 9.53 0.86
CA ASP A 52 22.38 10.02 -0.52
C ASP A 52 22.45 8.95 -1.62
N THR A 53 22.22 7.68 -1.27
CA THR A 53 22.12 6.60 -2.25
C THR A 53 20.68 6.35 -2.69
N TYR A 54 20.53 5.59 -3.77
CA TYR A 54 19.23 5.11 -4.24
C TYR A 54 18.45 4.31 -3.19
N TYR A 55 19.10 3.81 -2.12
CA TYR A 55 18.41 3.12 -1.04
C TYR A 55 17.46 4.04 -0.28
N VAL A 56 17.88 5.28 0.02
CA VAL A 56 17.05 6.30 0.69
C VAL A 56 15.89 6.72 -0.20
N VAL A 57 16.17 6.93 -1.50
CA VAL A 57 15.13 7.28 -2.49
C VAL A 57 14.09 6.17 -2.58
N ALA A 58 14.51 4.89 -2.64
CA ALA A 58 13.62 3.74 -2.68
C ALA A 58 12.76 3.65 -1.41
N HIS A 59 13.34 3.83 -0.23
CA HIS A 59 12.59 3.84 1.03
C HIS A 59 11.43 4.85 1.01
N PHE A 60 11.70 6.11 0.64
CA PHE A 60 10.66 7.13 0.55
C PHE A 60 9.61 6.85 -0.53
N HIS A 61 9.98 6.28 -1.68
CA HIS A 61 9.02 5.93 -2.71
C HIS A 61 8.07 4.82 -2.26
N TYR A 62 8.57 3.77 -1.60
CA TYR A 62 7.72 2.69 -1.07
C TYR A 62 6.70 3.19 -0.06
N VAL A 63 7.11 4.07 0.87
CA VAL A 63 6.24 4.52 1.97
C VAL A 63 5.32 5.67 1.54
N LEU A 64 5.87 6.69 0.86
CA LEU A 64 5.20 7.96 0.66
C LEU A 64 4.51 8.05 -0.70
N SER A 65 5.13 7.58 -1.77
CA SER A 65 4.55 7.66 -3.11
C SER A 65 3.58 6.50 -3.35
N ILE A 66 4.08 5.27 -3.32
CA ILE A 66 3.31 4.08 -3.68
C ILE A 66 2.30 3.74 -2.58
N GLY A 67 2.73 3.77 -1.30
CA GLY A 67 1.84 3.55 -0.17
C GLY A 67 0.66 4.53 -0.12
N ALA A 68 0.90 5.84 -0.26
CA ALA A 68 -0.17 6.82 -0.25
C ALA A 68 -1.10 6.69 -1.48
N ALA A 69 -0.55 6.40 -2.66
CA ALA A 69 -1.34 6.14 -3.86
C ALA A 69 -2.32 4.97 -3.65
N PHE A 70 -1.85 3.85 -3.09
CA PHE A 70 -2.69 2.69 -2.82
C PHE A 70 -3.80 2.99 -1.80
N ALA A 71 -3.51 3.78 -0.77
CA ALA A 71 -4.53 4.21 0.19
C ALA A 71 -5.59 5.12 -0.47
N MET A 72 -5.17 6.04 -1.35
CA MET A 72 -6.07 6.90 -2.10
C MET A 72 -6.96 6.10 -3.06
N PHE A 73 -6.39 5.16 -3.83
CA PHE A 73 -7.16 4.32 -4.74
C PHE A 73 -8.09 3.35 -4.01
N GLY A 74 -7.65 2.77 -2.88
CA GLY A 74 -8.52 1.96 -2.03
C GLY A 74 -9.73 2.75 -1.53
N GLY A 75 -9.52 4.00 -1.10
CA GLY A 75 -10.61 4.93 -0.74
C GLY A 75 -11.50 5.27 -1.94
N PHE A 76 -10.90 5.61 -3.08
CA PHE A 76 -11.63 5.93 -4.30
C PHE A 76 -12.57 4.80 -4.71
N TYR A 77 -12.06 3.57 -4.90
CA TYR A 77 -12.89 2.42 -5.27
C TYR A 77 -13.92 2.05 -4.20
N HIS A 78 -13.68 2.38 -2.94
CA HIS A 78 -14.64 2.13 -1.87
C HIS A 78 -15.84 3.10 -1.91
N TRP A 79 -15.61 4.38 -2.22
CA TRP A 79 -16.66 5.41 -2.13
C TRP A 79 -17.24 5.84 -3.48
N ILE A 80 -16.54 5.64 -4.59
CA ILE A 80 -16.95 6.17 -5.89
C ILE A 80 -18.33 5.68 -6.34
N GLU A 81 -18.68 4.41 -6.11
CA GLU A 81 -20.01 3.88 -6.45
C GLU A 81 -21.12 4.57 -5.65
N LYS A 82 -20.81 4.96 -4.40
CA LYS A 82 -21.74 5.68 -3.53
C LYS A 82 -21.87 7.16 -3.91
N ILE A 83 -20.79 7.78 -4.40
CA ILE A 83 -20.76 9.19 -4.79
C ILE A 83 -21.42 9.39 -6.16
N SER A 84 -21.12 8.53 -7.14
CA SER A 84 -21.61 8.64 -8.51
C SER A 84 -22.97 7.98 -8.72
N GLY A 85 -23.34 7.02 -7.87
CA GLY A 85 -24.50 6.16 -8.07
C GLY A 85 -24.32 5.12 -9.19
N GLN A 86 -23.13 5.02 -9.79
CA GLN A 86 -22.82 4.08 -10.85
C GLN A 86 -21.90 2.97 -10.35
N ALA A 87 -22.28 1.72 -10.60
CA ALA A 87 -21.44 0.58 -10.30
C ALA A 87 -20.18 0.58 -11.19
N ILE A 88 -19.02 0.32 -10.59
CA ILE A 88 -17.76 0.17 -11.32
C ILE A 88 -17.59 -1.29 -11.72
N ASN A 89 -17.00 -1.50 -12.90
CA ASN A 89 -16.62 -2.84 -13.31
C ASN A 89 -15.42 -3.32 -12.48
N GLU A 90 -15.68 -4.33 -11.66
CA GLU A 90 -14.70 -4.97 -10.77
C GLU A 90 -13.47 -5.51 -11.52
N VAL A 91 -13.62 -6.00 -12.76
CA VAL A 91 -12.49 -6.53 -13.55
C VAL A 91 -11.49 -5.41 -13.89
N TYR A 92 -11.99 -4.24 -14.30
CA TYR A 92 -11.11 -3.10 -14.59
C TYR A 92 -10.42 -2.58 -13.33
N GLY A 93 -11.12 -2.59 -12.18
CA GLY A 93 -10.53 -2.24 -10.89
C GLY A 93 -9.40 -3.19 -10.47
N GLN A 94 -9.59 -4.50 -10.67
CA GLN A 94 -8.55 -5.50 -10.40
C GLN A 94 -7.37 -5.38 -11.35
N ILE A 95 -7.60 -5.12 -12.65
CA ILE A 95 -6.52 -4.88 -13.61
C ILE A 95 -5.71 -3.65 -13.19
N HIS A 96 -6.36 -2.55 -12.80
CA HIS A 96 -5.68 -1.36 -12.31
C HIS A 96 -4.80 -1.68 -11.10
N PHE A 97 -5.33 -2.40 -10.11
CA PHE A 97 -4.55 -2.87 -8.96
C PHE A 97 -3.29 -3.64 -9.36
N TRP A 98 -3.40 -4.62 -10.26
CA TRP A 98 -2.25 -5.45 -10.66
C TRP A 98 -1.22 -4.69 -11.48
N LEU A 99 -1.65 -3.72 -12.29
CA LEU A 99 -0.76 -2.84 -13.02
C LEU A 99 0.02 -1.94 -12.05
N ASP A 100 -0.68 -1.30 -11.11
CA ASP A 100 -0.05 -0.46 -10.09
C ASP A 100 0.92 -1.24 -9.21
N LEU A 101 0.58 -2.47 -8.82
CA LEU A 101 1.46 -3.29 -7.99
C LEU A 101 2.74 -3.72 -8.71
N LYS A 102 2.68 -3.88 -10.04
CA LYS A 102 3.83 -4.34 -10.84
C LYS A 102 4.74 -3.19 -11.29
N TYR A 103 4.16 -2.04 -11.58
CA TYR A 103 4.87 -0.93 -12.24
C TYR A 103 4.96 0.35 -11.41
N GLY A 104 4.21 0.45 -10.31
CA GLY A 104 4.31 1.54 -9.33
C GLY A 104 5.53 1.34 -8.44
#